data_AF-A0A7S3HR36-F1
#
_entry.id   AF-A0A7S3HR36-F1
#
_cell.length_a   1.000
_cell.length_b   1.000
_cell.length_c   1.000
_cell.angle_alpha   90.00
_cell.angle_beta   90.00
_cell.angle_gamma   90.00
#
_symmetry.space_group_name_H-M   'P 1'
#
loop_
_entity.id
_entity.type
_entity.pdbx_description
1 polymer ?
#
loop_
_entity_poly.entity_id
_entity_poly.type
_entity_poly.pdbx_seq_one_letter_code
_entity_poly.pdbx_strand_id
1 'polypeptide(L)'
;GPSGAEPGEADLLCAEFVALVKSRTRDGYEEALRLAERILQLEPGNQLVLEYKALLPQLIASVSERVQEAVHAAEDPNRTPSEVSTDESEAGELVAEEEGGALDEEEVVSEVATDDEAISPR
;
A
#
# COMPACT_ATOMS: atom_id res chain seq x y z
N GLY A 1 -31.31 -1.62 10.72
CA GLY A 1 -30.41 -2.63 11.31
C GLY A 1 -29.56 -3.20 10.20
N PRO A 2 -28.27 -3.50 10.43
CA PRO A 2 -27.47 -4.15 9.40
C PRO A 2 -28.12 -5.48 9.08
N SER A 3 -28.55 -5.64 7.82
CA SER A 3 -29.13 -6.88 7.34
C SER A 3 -28.07 -7.97 7.50
N GLY A 4 -28.38 -9.02 8.25
CA GLY A 4 -27.54 -10.23 8.33
C GLY A 4 -27.58 -11.01 7.02
N ALA A 5 -27.30 -10.32 5.90
CA ALA A 5 -27.19 -10.91 4.59
C ALA A 5 -25.88 -11.69 4.55
N GLU A 6 -25.97 -12.96 4.18
CA GLU A 6 -24.81 -13.79 3.94
C GLU A 6 -23.94 -13.14 2.86
N PRO A 7 -22.60 -13.17 3.01
CA PRO A 7 -21.70 -12.57 2.03
C PRO A 7 -21.91 -13.23 0.67
N GLY A 8 -22.01 -12.41 -0.38
CA GLY A 8 -22.14 -12.91 -1.74
C GLY A 8 -20.86 -13.59 -2.22
N GLU A 9 -20.94 -14.31 -3.34
CA GLU A 9 -19.76 -14.92 -3.98
C GLU A 9 -18.66 -13.87 -4.22
N ALA A 10 -19.02 -12.68 -4.71
CA ALA A 10 -18.08 -11.59 -4.95
C ALA A 10 -17.38 -11.10 -3.66
N ASP A 11 -18.10 -11.03 -2.53
CA ASP A 11 -17.52 -10.66 -1.23
C ASP A 11 -16.51 -11.70 -0.75
N LEU A 12 -16.85 -12.99 -0.89
CA LEU A 12 -15.97 -14.09 -0.52
C LEU A 12 -14.69 -14.10 -1.36
N LEU A 13 -14.83 -13.94 -2.68
CA LEU A 13 -13.70 -13.86 -3.59
C LEU A 13 -12.85 -12.61 -3.33
N CYS A 14 -13.46 -11.46 -2.98
CA CYS A 14 -12.72 -10.26 -2.58
C CYS A 14 -11.91 -10.49 -1.30
N ALA A 15 -12.47 -11.19 -0.31
CA ALA A 15 -11.74 -11.50 0.92
C ALA A 15 -10.53 -12.40 0.65
N GLU A 16 -10.70 -13.43 -0.18
CA GLU A 16 -9.61 -14.32 -0.62
C GLU A 16 -8.55 -13.56 -1.43
N PHE A 17 -8.98 -12.74 -2.38
CA PHE A 17 -8.11 -11.86 -3.16
C PHE A 17 -7.21 -10.99 -2.27
N VAL A 18 -7.79 -10.32 -1.27
CA VAL A 18 -7.04 -9.49 -0.34
C VAL A 18 -6.07 -10.32 0.50
N ALA A 19 -6.45 -11.53 0.91
CA ALA A 19 -5.56 -12.43 1.65
C ALA A 19 -4.34 -12.83 0.80
N LEU A 20 -4.55 -13.17 -0.46
CA LEU A 20 -3.49 -13.53 -1.41
C LEU A 20 -2.55 -12.36 -1.67
N VAL A 21 -3.06 -11.15 -1.91
CA VAL A 21 -2.24 -9.93 -2.07
C VAL A 21 -1.42 -9.64 -0.81
N LYS A 22 -2.00 -9.84 0.38
CA LYS A 22 -1.30 -9.64 1.66
C LYS A 22 -0.21 -10.67 1.94
N SER A 23 -0.27 -11.86 1.34
CA SER A 23 0.77 -12.88 1.48
C SER A 23 2.13 -12.40 0.94
N ARG A 24 2.13 -11.46 -0.01
CA ARG A 24 3.31 -10.93 -0.70
C ARG A 24 4.22 -12.00 -1.30
N THR A 25 3.62 -13.12 -1.69
CA THR A 25 4.30 -14.21 -2.38
C THR A 25 4.03 -14.13 -3.88
N ARG A 26 4.93 -14.67 -4.69
CA ARG A 26 4.73 -14.76 -6.14
C ARG A 26 3.44 -15.51 -6.49
N ASP A 27 3.29 -16.71 -5.93
CA ASP A 27 2.11 -17.56 -6.13
C ASP A 27 0.82 -16.86 -5.70
N GLY A 28 0.85 -16.19 -4.54
CA GLY A 28 -0.28 -15.39 -4.07
C GLY A 28 -0.66 -14.26 -5.02
N TYR A 29 0.31 -13.56 -5.61
CA TYR A 29 0.01 -12.54 -6.62
C TYR A 29 -0.52 -13.12 -7.93
N GLU A 30 -0.02 -14.28 -8.37
CA GLU A 30 -0.50 -14.96 -9.57
C GLU A 30 -1.94 -15.47 -9.40
N GLU A 31 -2.29 -16.07 -8.25
CA GLU A 31 -3.67 -16.45 -7.93
C GLU A 31 -4.58 -15.24 -7.73
N ALA A 32 -4.10 -14.17 -7.08
CA ALA A 32 -4.85 -12.93 -6.95
C ALA A 32 -5.23 -12.36 -8.32
N LEU A 33 -4.35 -12.46 -9.32
CA LEU A 33 -4.66 -12.01 -10.69
C LEU A 33 -5.82 -12.79 -11.31
N ARG A 34 -5.88 -14.12 -11.09
CA ARG A 34 -7.00 -14.96 -11.56
C ARG A 34 -8.30 -14.60 -10.86
N LEU A 35 -8.27 -14.42 -9.54
CA LEU A 35 -9.43 -13.98 -8.78
C LEU A 35 -9.91 -12.60 -9.22
N ALA A 36 -8.99 -11.67 -9.54
CA ALA A 36 -9.37 -10.36 -10.03
C ALA A 36 -10.23 -10.43 -11.29
N GLU A 37 -9.91 -11.32 -12.24
CA GLU A 37 -10.72 -11.51 -13.44
C GLU A 37 -12.10 -12.07 -13.12
N ARG A 38 -12.17 -13.02 -12.18
CA ARG A 38 -13.43 -13.61 -11.75
C ARG A 38 -14.32 -12.59 -11.02
N ILE A 39 -13.74 -11.80 -10.12
CA ILE A 39 -14.48 -10.75 -9.40
C ILE A 39 -15.00 -9.71 -10.39
N LEU A 40 -14.19 -9.26 -11.35
CA LEU A 40 -14.63 -8.27 -12.34
C LEU A 40 -15.70 -8.80 -13.32
N GLN A 41 -15.83 -10.11 -13.49
CA GLN A 41 -16.98 -10.69 -14.21
C GLN A 41 -18.29 -10.57 -13.43
N LEU A 42 -18.23 -10.64 -12.09
CA LEU A 42 -19.39 -10.49 -11.20
C LEU A 42 -19.69 -9.01 -10.91
N GLU A 43 -18.65 -8.23 -10.69
CA GLU A 43 -18.70 -6.81 -10.33
C GLU A 43 -17.70 -6.00 -11.17
N PRO A 44 -18.07 -5.62 -12.41
CA PRO A 44 -17.18 -4.90 -13.32
C PRO A 44 -16.72 -3.53 -12.77
N GLY A 45 -17.49 -2.95 -11.86
CA GLY A 45 -17.21 -1.66 -11.23
C GLY A 45 -16.43 -1.75 -9.92
N ASN A 46 -15.89 -2.92 -9.56
CA ASN A 46 -15.12 -3.07 -8.33
C ASN A 46 -13.76 -2.37 -8.47
N GLN A 47 -13.72 -1.10 -8.04
CA GLN A 47 -12.57 -0.21 -8.20
C GLN A 47 -11.31 -0.77 -7.53
N LEU A 48 -11.45 -1.36 -6.34
CA LEU A 48 -10.34 -1.96 -5.60
C LEU A 48 -9.65 -3.03 -6.45
N VAL A 49 -10.43 -3.94 -7.04
CA VAL A 49 -9.87 -5.03 -7.85
C VAL A 49 -9.24 -4.50 -9.15
N LEU A 50 -9.83 -3.47 -9.78
CA LEU A 50 -9.24 -2.82 -10.96
C LEU A 50 -7.86 -2.22 -10.65
N GLU A 51 -7.73 -1.49 -9.56
CA GLU A 51 -6.48 -0.87 -9.14
C GLU A 51 -5.41 -1.93 -8.85
N TYR A 52 -5.74 -2.94 -8.06
CA TYR A 52 -4.78 -4.01 -7.77
C TYR A 52 -4.42 -4.83 -9.01
N LYS A 53 -5.36 -5.09 -9.94
CA LYS A 53 -5.06 -5.78 -11.20
C LYS A 53 -3.97 -5.06 -12.00
N ALA A 54 -3.96 -3.73 -12.00
CA ALA A 54 -2.92 -2.93 -12.65
C ALA A 54 -1.56 -3.02 -11.94
N LEU A 55 -1.54 -3.19 -10.61
CA LEU A 55 -0.33 -3.25 -9.79
C LEU A 55 0.29 -4.65 -9.71
N LEU A 56 -0.51 -5.71 -9.80
CA LEU A 56 -0.08 -7.10 -9.62
C LEU A 56 1.13 -7.51 -10.48
N PRO A 57 1.23 -7.15 -11.78
CA PRO A 57 2.40 -7.47 -12.59
C PRO A 57 3.71 -6.89 -12.03
N GLN A 58 3.67 -5.65 -11.52
CA GLN A 58 4.84 -5.00 -10.92
C GLN A 58 5.23 -5.67 -9.61
N LEU A 59 4.24 -6.05 -8.80
CA LEU A 59 4.47 -6.78 -7.55
C LEU A 59 5.13 -8.15 -7.80
N ILE A 60 4.67 -8.89 -8.82
CA ILE A 60 5.28 -10.17 -9.23
C ILE A 60 6.74 -9.99 -9.66
N ALA A 61 7.02 -8.96 -10.46
CA ALA A 61 8.38 -8.64 -10.87
C ALA A 61 9.28 -8.32 -9.66
N SER A 62 8.79 -7.49 -8.72
CA SER A 62 9.55 -7.10 -7.52
C SER A 62 9.88 -8.26 -6.58
N VAL A 63 8.99 -9.27 -6.49
CA VAL A 63 9.28 -10.47 -5.69
C VAL A 63 10.31 -11.34 -6.40
N SER A 64 10.19 -11.47 -7.72
CA SER A 64 11.12 -12.28 -8.51
C SER A 64 12.54 -11.72 -8.45
N GLU A 65 12.70 -10.41 -8.55
CA GLU A 65 14.01 -9.73 -8.42
C GLU A 65 14.64 -9.98 -7.05
N ARG A 66 13.89 -9.76 -5.96
CA ARG A 66 14.38 -10.00 -4.59
C ARG A 66 14.79 -11.45 -4.35
N VAL A 67 14.03 -12.41 -4.89
CA VAL A 67 14.39 -13.84 -4.80
C VAL A 67 15.68 -14.11 -5.57
N GLN A 68 15.82 -13.53 -6.76
CA GLN A 68 17.00 -13.73 -7.59
C GLN A 68 18.25 -13.11 -6.95
N GLU A 69 18.15 -11.91 -6.36
CA GLU A 69 19.24 -11.29 -5.59
C GLU A 69 19.65 -12.14 -4.40
N ALA A 70 18.68 -12.65 -3.63
CA ALA A 70 18.96 -13.52 -2.49
C ALA A 70 19.64 -14.83 -2.89
N VAL A 71 19.26 -15.41 -4.03
CA VAL A 71 19.91 -16.61 -4.60
C VAL A 71 21.36 -16.29 -4.99
N HIS A 72 21.58 -15.21 -5.75
CA HIS A 72 22.94 -14.81 -6.14
C HIS A 72 23.83 -14.50 -4.93
N ALA A 73 23.30 -13.84 -3.90
CA ALA A 73 24.02 -13.56 -2.67
C ALA A 73 24.35 -14.83 -1.85
N ALA A 74 23.52 -15.87 -1.93
CA ALA A 74 23.76 -17.15 -1.29
C ALA A 74 24.78 -18.02 -2.06
N GLU A 75 24.89 -17.82 -3.37
CA GLU A 75 25.84 -18.53 -4.24
C GLU A 75 27.22 -17.86 -4.31
N ASP A 76 27.41 -16.68 -3.70
CA ASP A 76 28.72 -15.99 -3.68
C ASP A 76 29.69 -16.68 -2.68
N PRO A 77 30.73 -17.38 -3.16
CA PRO A 77 31.67 -18.11 -2.31
C PRO A 77 32.63 -17.20 -1.52
N ASN A 78 32.61 -15.88 -1.73
CA ASN A 78 33.48 -14.91 -1.06
C ASN A 78 32.81 -14.14 0.09
N ARG A 79 31.54 -14.41 0.42
CA ARG A 79 30.90 -13.81 1.62
C ARG A 79 31.35 -14.52 2.90
N THR A 80 32.52 -14.16 3.42
CA THR A 80 32.91 -14.55 4.78
C THR A 80 32.02 -13.83 5.82
N PRO A 81 31.54 -14.49 6.89
CA PRO A 81 30.61 -13.91 7.85
C PRO A 81 31.32 -12.99 8.86
N SER A 82 31.93 -11.91 8.38
CA SER A 82 32.47 -10.81 9.20
C SER A 82 32.76 -9.63 8.28
N GLU A 83 31.74 -8.85 7.94
CA GLU A 83 31.89 -7.40 7.69
C GLU A 83 30.50 -6.77 7.57
N VAL A 84 30.14 -6.03 8.61
CA VAL A 84 29.05 -5.07 8.62
C VAL A 84 29.50 -3.91 7.73
N SER A 85 29.00 -3.84 6.50
CA SER A 85 29.16 -2.63 5.67
C SER A 85 28.03 -1.67 6.03
N THR A 86 28.30 -0.81 7.01
CA THR A 86 27.60 0.47 7.13
C THR A 86 28.05 1.31 5.94
N ASP A 87 27.33 1.25 4.82
CA ASP A 87 27.53 2.21 3.72
C ASP A 87 26.62 3.41 4.00
N GLU A 88 27.18 4.36 4.73
CA GLU A 88 26.70 5.73 4.84
C GLU A 88 27.32 6.55 3.71
N SER A 89 26.46 7.29 2.99
CA SER A 89 26.74 8.53 2.24
C SER A 89 27.31 8.34 0.80
N GLU A 90 26.92 9.07 -0.24
CA GLU A 90 26.60 10.50 -0.36
C GLU A 90 25.76 10.83 -1.63
N ALA A 91 25.10 12.00 -1.55
CA ALA A 91 24.94 13.00 -2.61
C ALA A 91 24.10 12.66 -3.86
N GLY A 92 22.79 12.87 -3.74
CA GLY A 92 21.94 13.30 -4.85
C GLY A 92 21.37 14.69 -4.55
N GLU A 93 22.17 15.74 -4.75
CA GLU A 93 21.74 17.14 -4.67
C GLU A 93 20.72 17.41 -5.79
N LEU A 94 19.44 17.25 -5.46
CA LEU A 94 18.34 17.69 -6.31
C LEU A 94 18.10 19.17 -6.03
N VAL A 95 18.75 20.02 -6.84
CA VAL A 95 18.37 21.44 -6.94
C VAL A 95 17.03 21.47 -7.67
N ALA A 96 15.94 21.46 -6.91
CA ALA A 96 14.62 21.81 -7.42
C ALA A 96 14.61 23.33 -7.60
N GLU A 97 14.68 23.79 -8.85
CA GLU A 97 14.39 25.18 -9.19
C GLU A 97 12.90 25.42 -8.88
N GLU A 98 12.65 26.21 -7.84
CA GLU A 98 11.31 26.59 -7.37
C GLU A 98 10.70 27.59 -8.35
N GLU A 99 9.86 27.08 -9.25
CA GLU A 99 9.01 27.89 -10.12
C GLU A 99 7.69 28.17 -9.39
N GLY A 100 7.54 29.40 -8.88
CA GLY A 100 6.30 30.17 -9.00
C GLY A 100 5.16 29.89 -8.03
N GLY A 101 4.70 30.96 -7.36
CA GLY A 101 3.30 31.06 -6.96
C GLY A 101 3.06 31.78 -5.65
N ALA A 102 3.07 33.11 -5.69
CA ALA A 102 2.51 33.94 -4.63
C ALA A 102 1.01 33.62 -4.45
N LEU A 103 0.62 33.17 -3.26
CA LEU A 103 -0.77 33.19 -2.80
C LEU A 103 -0.80 33.66 -1.34
N ASP A 104 -0.90 34.98 -1.21
CA ASP A 104 -1.96 35.66 -0.46
C ASP A 104 -2.53 34.90 0.75
N GLU A 105 -1.92 35.10 1.93
CA GLU A 105 -2.46 34.69 3.21
C GLU A 105 -3.15 35.88 3.89
N GLU A 106 -4.33 36.25 3.41
CA GLU A 106 -5.32 37.00 4.20
C GLU A 106 -6.67 36.27 4.14
N GLU A 107 -7.02 35.47 5.16
CA GLU A 107 -8.37 35.51 5.77
C GLU A 107 -8.55 34.59 7.01
N VAL A 108 -8.72 35.25 8.15
CA VAL A 108 -9.69 35.04 9.26
C VAL A 108 -9.76 33.75 10.10
N VAL A 109 -9.22 33.90 11.32
CA VAL A 109 -9.80 33.61 12.66
C VAL A 109 -11.10 32.78 12.75
N SER A 110 -11.08 31.74 13.60
CA SER A 110 -12.26 31.37 14.39
C SER A 110 -11.84 30.90 15.79
N GLU A 111 -12.09 31.77 16.78
CA GLU A 111 -11.93 31.49 18.20
C GLU A 111 -13.05 30.52 18.64
N VAL A 112 -12.68 29.35 19.17
CA VAL A 112 -13.64 28.46 19.84
C VAL A 112 -13.97 29.06 21.21
N ALA A 113 -15.20 29.55 21.35
CA ALA A 113 -15.81 29.83 22.64
C ALA A 113 -15.96 28.51 23.42
N THR A 114 -15.19 28.35 24.49
CA THR A 114 -15.46 27.33 25.50
C THR A 114 -16.69 27.76 26.28
N ASP A 115 -17.82 27.11 26.00
CA ASP A 115 -19.06 27.27 26.77
C ASP A 115 -18.82 26.82 28.22
N ASP A 116 -19.16 27.72 29.15
CA ASP A 116 -19.09 27.59 30.59
C ASP A 116 -20.14 26.57 31.04
N GLU A 117 -19.80 25.28 31.06
CA GLU A 117 -20.68 24.27 31.66
C GLU A 117 -20.60 24.39 33.19
N ALA A 118 -21.56 25.13 33.72
CA ALA A 118 -21.82 25.34 35.13
C ALA A 118 -21.75 24.04 35.95
N ILE A 119 -20.69 23.91 36.74
CA ILE A 119 -20.60 22.87 37.78
C ILE A 119 -21.49 23.30 38.94
N SER A 120 -22.66 22.68 39.06
CA SER A 120 -23.51 22.79 40.26
C SER A 120 -23.58 21.43 40.95
N PRO A 121 -22.83 21.20 42.04
CA PRO A 121 -23.06 20.07 42.92
C PRO A 121 -24.02 20.47 44.05
N ARG A 122 -24.99 19.58 44.26
CA ARG A 122 -26.02 19.61 45.30
C ARG A 122 -25.46 19.52 46.72
#